data_AF-A0A1N6FE51-F1
#
_entry.id   AF-A0A1N6FE51-F1
#
_cell.length_a   1.000
_cell.length_b   1.000
_cell.length_c   1.000
_cell.angle_alpha   90.00
_cell.angle_beta   90.00
_cell.angle_gamma   90.00
#
_symmetry.space_group_name_H-M   'P 1'
#
loop_
_entity.id
_entity.type
_entity.pdbx_description
1 polymer ?
#
loop_
_entity_poly.entity_id
_entity_poly.type
_entity_poly.pdbx_seq_one_letter_code
_entity_poly.pdbx_strand_id
1 'polypeptide(L)'
;MNRKQTQPLSITLLRSEPLDGAALAEALDTSGLLFPLLQAGMVNGYFADKTSAHVMPLRCEEDESGFTLRLDIQFQSQMAGCACDDDPTPQQALTEFMRCTLTFNREGWLETAAIKD
;
A
#
# COMPACT_ATOMS: atom_id res chain seq x y z
N MET A 1 4.72 -3.34 23.63
CA MET A 1 4.76 -3.72 22.19
C MET A 1 3.46 -3.20 21.57
N ASN A 2 3.47 -1.96 21.06
CA ASN A 2 2.28 -1.30 20.51
C ASN A 2 1.92 -1.97 19.18
N ARG A 3 0.83 -2.75 19.15
CA ARG A 3 0.15 -3.08 17.89
C ARG A 3 -0.30 -1.73 17.31
N LYS A 4 0.38 -1.23 16.28
CA LYS A 4 -0.14 -0.10 15.50
C LYS A 4 -1.54 -0.52 15.06
N GLN A 5 -2.56 0.17 15.58
CA GLN A 5 -3.96 -0.13 15.32
C GLN A 5 -4.20 0.08 13.83
N THR A 6 -4.29 -1.01 13.08
CA THR A 6 -4.97 -0.97 11.80
C THR A 6 -6.42 -0.59 12.06
N GLN A 7 -7.02 0.19 11.18
CA GLN A 7 -8.44 0.54 11.24
C GLN A 7 -9.16 -0.12 10.06
N PRO A 8 -10.46 -0.39 10.17
CA PRO A 8 -11.21 -0.93 9.04
C PRO A 8 -11.24 0.08 7.90
N LEU A 9 -11.13 -0.41 6.67
CA LEU A 9 -11.33 0.40 5.47
C LEU A 9 -12.81 0.72 5.30
N SER A 10 -13.13 1.90 4.78
CA SER A 10 -14.51 2.29 4.51
C SER A 10 -15.15 1.36 3.47
N ILE A 11 -16.18 0.61 3.87
CA ILE A 11 -16.93 -0.28 2.97
C ILE A 11 -17.65 0.52 1.87
N THR A 12 -18.10 1.74 2.18
CA THR A 12 -18.72 2.65 1.22
C THR A 12 -17.76 2.96 0.07
N LEU A 13 -16.46 3.11 0.36
CA LEU A 13 -15.44 3.30 -0.66
C LEU A 13 -15.24 2.04 -1.49
N LEU A 14 -15.21 0.85 -0.87
CA LEU A 14 -15.04 -0.42 -1.57
C LEU A 14 -16.19 -0.73 -2.55
N ARG A 15 -17.38 -0.19 -2.30
CA ARG A 15 -18.57 -0.31 -3.16
C ARG A 15 -18.73 0.84 -4.15
N SER A 16 -17.81 1.80 -4.18
CA SER A 16 -17.90 2.93 -5.11
C SER A 16 -17.59 2.47 -6.54
N GLU A 17 -18.40 2.93 -7.49
CA GLU A 17 -18.15 2.75 -8.92
C GLU A 17 -18.12 4.11 -9.63
N PRO A 18 -16.99 4.48 -10.28
CA PRO A 18 -15.70 3.79 -10.26
C PRO A 18 -14.97 3.92 -8.92
N LEU A 19 -14.11 2.95 -8.57
CA LEU A 19 -13.20 3.10 -7.42
C LEU A 19 -12.17 4.20 -7.73
N ASP A 20 -12.13 5.21 -6.88
CA ASP A 20 -11.14 6.29 -6.95
C ASP A 20 -9.82 5.86 -6.29
N GLY A 21 -8.74 5.82 -7.07
CA GLY A 21 -7.42 5.45 -6.60
C GLY A 21 -6.82 6.41 -5.57
N ALA A 22 -7.09 7.71 -5.67
CA ALA A 22 -6.61 8.68 -4.69
C ALA A 22 -7.35 8.53 -3.35
N ALA A 23 -8.67 8.38 -3.39
CA ALA A 23 -9.46 8.11 -2.19
C ALA A 23 -9.07 6.78 -1.53
N LEU A 24 -8.74 5.76 -2.34
CA LEU A 24 -8.24 4.49 -1.85
C LEU A 24 -6.85 4.59 -1.22
N ALA A 25 -5.93 5.36 -1.81
CA ALA A 25 -4.62 5.64 -1.21
C ALA A 25 -4.77 6.31 0.16
N GLU A 26 -5.62 7.33 0.27
CA GLU A 26 -5.92 8.01 1.53
C GLU A 26 -6.54 7.08 2.57
N ALA A 27 -7.48 6.23 2.16
CA ALA A 27 -8.11 5.25 3.05
C ALA A 27 -7.10 4.19 3.53
N LEU A 28 -6.18 3.74 2.67
CA LEU A 28 -5.11 2.82 3.04
C LEU A 28 -4.10 3.48 4.00
N ASP A 29 -3.79 4.77 3.83
CA ASP A 29 -2.88 5.48 4.75
C ASP A 29 -3.54 5.73 6.11
N THR A 30 -4.80 6.17 6.10
CA THR A 30 -5.59 6.41 7.32
C THR A 30 -5.80 5.12 8.12
N SER A 31 -5.99 3.99 7.43
CA SER A 31 -6.09 2.67 8.08
C SER A 31 -4.74 2.12 8.56
N GLY A 32 -3.63 2.82 8.28
CA GLY A 32 -2.27 2.41 8.65
C GLY A 32 -1.73 1.23 7.83
N LEU A 33 -2.41 0.86 6.74
CA LEU A 33 -2.07 -0.26 5.87
C LEU A 33 -1.08 0.11 4.77
N LEU A 34 -1.11 1.36 4.29
CA LEU A 34 -0.33 1.77 3.12
C LEU A 34 1.16 1.53 3.32
N PHE A 35 1.76 2.11 4.36
CA PHE A 35 3.20 1.99 4.57
C PHE A 35 3.70 0.53 4.72
N PRO A 36 3.08 -0.32 5.56
CA PRO A 36 3.45 -1.75 5.63
C PRO A 36 3.34 -2.48 4.29
N LEU A 37 2.32 -2.18 3.48
CA LEU A 37 2.14 -2.78 2.15
C LEU A 37 3.29 -2.40 1.21
N LEU A 38 3.62 -1.11 1.12
CA LEU A 38 4.72 -0.63 0.26
C LEU A 38 6.07 -1.19 0.71
N GLN A 39 6.32 -1.20 2.02
CA GLN A 39 7.56 -1.72 2.57
C GLN A 39 7.73 -3.22 2.28
N ALA A 40 6.64 -3.99 2.25
CA ALA A 40 6.66 -5.42 1.93
C ALA A 40 6.74 -5.72 0.43
N GLY A 41 6.28 -4.80 -0.45
CA GLY A 41 6.31 -4.96 -1.90
C GLY A 41 7.49 -4.29 -2.59
N MET A 42 8.41 -3.71 -1.82
CA MET A 42 9.61 -3.07 -2.33
C MET A 42 10.65 -4.12 -2.74
N VAL A 43 11.24 -3.94 -3.92
CA VAL A 43 12.22 -4.88 -4.50
C VAL A 43 13.65 -4.37 -4.38
N ASN A 44 13.86 -3.06 -4.59
CA ASN A 44 15.19 -2.49 -4.81
C ASN A 44 15.66 -1.53 -3.71
N GLY A 45 14.74 -0.81 -3.07
CA GLY A 45 15.08 0.16 -2.01
C GLY A 45 15.26 -0.47 -0.62
N TYR A 46 15.54 0.39 0.37
CA TYR A 46 15.54 0.02 1.79
C TYR A 46 14.34 0.59 2.55
N PHE A 47 13.79 1.71 2.08
CA PHE A 47 12.66 2.37 2.70
C PHE A 47 11.66 2.83 1.65
N ALA A 48 10.38 2.49 1.84
CA ALA A 48 9.31 2.95 0.97
C ALA A 48 8.86 4.38 1.31
N ASP A 49 8.75 5.25 0.30
CA ASP A 49 8.17 6.57 0.44
C ASP A 49 6.66 6.52 0.14
N LYS A 50 5.85 6.44 1.19
CA LYS A 50 4.39 6.43 1.08
C LYS A 50 3.80 7.72 0.49
N THR A 51 4.51 8.85 0.53
CA THR A 51 3.99 10.14 0.02
C THR A 51 3.96 10.19 -1.50
N SER A 52 4.75 9.33 -2.14
CA SER A 52 4.83 9.16 -3.59
C SER A 52 3.90 8.06 -4.13
N ALA A 53 3.08 7.44 -3.28
CA ALA A 53 2.28 6.28 -3.65
C ALA A 53 1.10 6.66 -4.54
N HIS A 54 1.03 6.04 -5.71
CA HIS A 54 -0.07 6.12 -6.66
C HIS A 54 -0.77 4.77 -6.72
N VAL A 55 -1.99 4.70 -6.17
CA VAL A 55 -2.80 3.48 -6.15
C VAL A 55 -3.75 3.45 -7.34
N MET A 56 -3.71 2.36 -8.10
CA MET A 56 -4.58 2.10 -9.23
C MET A 56 -5.46 0.87 -8.94
N PRO A 57 -6.74 1.07 -8.54
CA PRO A 57 -7.66 -0.05 -8.36
C PRO A 57 -7.93 -0.72 -9.71
N LEU A 58 -7.69 -2.02 -9.79
CA LEU A 58 -7.92 -2.81 -10.99
C LEU A 58 -9.29 -3.48 -10.96
N ARG A 59 -9.66 -4.00 -9.79
CA ARG A 59 -10.92 -4.73 -9.60
C ARG A 59 -11.29 -4.81 -8.13
N CYS A 60 -12.56 -4.60 -7.82
CA CYS A 60 -13.16 -4.99 -6.55
C CYS A 60 -14.20 -6.09 -6.81
N GLU A 61 -14.15 -7.16 -6.04
CA GLU A 61 -15.14 -8.24 -6.03
C GLU A 61 -15.73 -8.31 -4.62
N GLU A 62 -17.06 -8.35 -4.51
CA GLU A 62 -17.77 -8.55 -3.24
C GLU A 62 -18.46 -9.93 -3.26
N ASP A 63 -18.36 -10.68 -2.17
CA ASP A 63 -19.07 -11.95 -1.98
C ASP A 63 -19.66 -12.10 -0.56
N GLU A 64 -20.02 -13.33 -0.18
CA GLU A 64 -20.58 -13.61 1.14
C GLU A 64 -19.58 -13.41 2.28
N SER A 65 -18.28 -13.53 2.01
CA SER A 65 -17.18 -13.42 2.97
C SER A 65 -16.66 -12.00 3.14
N GLY A 66 -16.71 -11.17 2.11
CA GLY A 66 -16.29 -9.77 2.18
C GLY A 66 -15.91 -9.18 0.83
N PHE A 67 -14.75 -8.50 0.79
CA PHE A 67 -14.27 -7.76 -0.36
C PHE A 67 -12.87 -8.22 -0.77
N THR A 68 -12.68 -8.49 -2.05
CA THR A 68 -11.36 -8.72 -2.65
C THR A 68 -11.02 -7.57 -3.58
N LEU A 69 -9.96 -6.84 -3.24
CA LEU A 69 -9.48 -5.69 -3.99
C LEU A 69 -8.14 -6.01 -4.64
N ARG A 70 -8.10 -5.97 -5.97
CA ARG A 70 -6.87 -6.05 -6.77
C ARG A 70 -6.46 -4.65 -7.17
N LEU A 71 -5.19 -4.31 -6.93
CA LEU A 71 -4.66 -2.99 -7.21
C LEU A 71 -3.19 -3.08 -7.64
N ASP A 72 -2.79 -2.12 -8.46
CA ASP A 72 -1.38 -1.81 -8.72
C ASP A 72 -0.99 -0.57 -7.92
N ILE A 73 0.23 -0.54 -7.38
CA ILE A 73 0.80 0.64 -6.74
C ILE A 73 2.13 0.96 -7.37
N GLN A 74 2.27 2.20 -7.83
CA GLN A 74 3.56 2.81 -8.11
C GLN A 74 3.98 3.66 -6.91
N PHE A 75 5.24 3.56 -6.48
CA PHE A 75 5.77 4.38 -5.40
C PHE A 75 7.28 4.57 -5.58
N GLN A 76 7.86 5.47 -4.81
CA GLN A 76 9.31 5.62 -4.72
C GLN A 76 9.84 4.87 -3.50
N SER A 77 11.00 4.24 -3.65
CA SER A 77 11.80 3.75 -2.55
C SER A 77 13.13 4.49 -2.49
N GLN A 78 13.74 4.54 -1.32
CA GLN A 78 15.03 5.19 -1.14
C GLN A 78 16.12 4.16 -0.90
N MET A 79 17.25 4.34 -1.58
CA MET A 79 18.48 3.69 -1.18
C MET A 79 19.10 4.45 0.00
N ALA A 80 19.24 3.80 1.15
CA ALA A 80 20.00 4.37 2.26
C ALA A 80 21.47 4.35 1.86
N GLY A 81 22.09 5.53 1.77
CA GLY A 81 23.54 5.65 1.67
C GLY A 81 24.21 5.05 2.91
N CYS A 82 25.51 4.78 2.79
CA CYS A 82 26.33 4.51 3.96
C CYS A 82 26.25 5.75 4.85
N ALA A 83 25.84 5.61 6.12
CA ALA A 83 25.83 6.72 7.08
C ALA A 83 27.26 7.16 7.50
N CYS A 84 28.22 7.06 6.60
CA CYS A 84 29.56 7.60 6.76
C CYS A 84 29.56 9.07 6.35
N ASP A 85 30.24 9.90 7.13
CA ASP A 85 30.30 11.36 6.94
C ASP A 85 30.84 11.80 5.55
N ASP A 86 31.44 10.86 4.80
CA ASP A 86 31.98 11.05 3.45
C ASP A 86 31.16 10.33 2.36
N ASP A 87 29.85 10.10 2.52
CA ASP A 87 29.01 9.60 1.41
C ASP A 87 28.43 10.76 0.57
N PRO A 88 29.04 11.11 -0.58
CA PRO A 88 28.55 12.16 -1.47
C PRO A 88 27.34 11.71 -2.32
N THR A 89 26.87 10.47 -2.15
CA THR A 89 25.87 9.91 -3.06
C THR A 89 24.50 10.50 -2.72
N PRO A 90 23.86 11.26 -3.63
CA PRO A 90 22.50 11.73 -3.40
C PRO A 90 21.59 10.52 -3.18
N GLN A 91 20.72 10.63 -2.19
CA GLN A 91 19.71 9.63 -1.84
C GLN A 91 18.93 9.27 -3.12
N GLN A 92 19.24 8.13 -3.74
CA GLN A 92 18.63 7.75 -5.01
C GLN A 92 17.22 7.25 -4.73
N ALA A 93 16.23 8.01 -5.21
CA ALA A 93 14.84 7.56 -5.27
C ALA A 93 14.69 6.60 -6.46
N LEU A 94 14.27 5.37 -6.17
CA LEU A 94 13.95 4.35 -7.16
C LEU A 94 12.45 4.30 -7.34
N THR A 95 11.98 4.18 -8.58
CA THR A 95 10.56 3.92 -8.83
C THR A 95 10.32 2.42 -8.71
N GLU A 96 9.38 2.05 -7.86
CA GLU A 96 8.94 0.68 -7.61
C GLU A 96 7.50 0.51 -8.09
N PHE A 97 7.17 -0.73 -8.45
CA PHE A 97 5.83 -1.14 -8.80
C PHE A 97 5.49 -2.42 -8.06
N MET A 98 4.30 -2.49 -7.49
CA MET A 98 3.79 -3.71 -6.89
C MET A 98 2.36 -3.96 -7.34
N ARG A 99 2.01 -5.22 -7.53
CA ARG A 99 0.62 -5.66 -7.63
C ARG A 99 0.24 -6.36 -6.34
N CYS A 100 -0.90 -6.02 -5.75
CA CYS A 100 -1.39 -6.77 -4.61
C CYS A 100 -2.88 -7.08 -4.67
N THR A 101 -3.25 -8.08 -3.89
CA THR A 101 -4.63 -8.49 -3.63
C THR A 101 -4.86 -8.36 -2.14
N LEU A 102 -5.80 -7.49 -1.77
CA LEU A 102 -6.21 -7.25 -0.40
C LEU A 102 -7.57 -7.90 -0.19
N THR A 103 -7.70 -8.70 0.85
CA THR A 103 -8.98 -9.30 1.25
C THR A 103 -9.43 -8.65 2.55
N PHE A 104 -10.64 -8.11 2.53
CA PHE A 104 -11.26 -7.49 3.69
C PHE A 104 -12.50 -8.29 4.08
N ASN A 105 -12.76 -8.43 5.38
CA ASN A 105 -14.05 -8.96 5.84
C ASN A 105 -15.17 -7.93 5.64
N ARG A 106 -16.40 -8.33 5.96
CA ARG A 106 -17.60 -7.46 5.84
C ARG A 106 -17.60 -6.22 6.72
N GLU A 107 -16.73 -6.15 7.73
CA GLU A 107 -16.56 -4.97 8.58
C GLU A 107 -15.46 -4.03 8.06
N GLY A 108 -14.79 -4.40 6.96
CA GLY A 108 -13.70 -3.63 6.36
C GLY A 108 -12.33 -3.91 6.97
N TRP A 109 -12.20 -4.91 7.85
CA TRP A 109 -10.89 -5.31 8.39
C TRP A 109 -10.10 -6.07 7.35
N LEU A 110 -8.83 -5.69 7.16
CA LEU A 110 -7.91 -6.44 6.33
C LEU A 110 -7.63 -7.81 6.97
N GLU A 111 -7.92 -8.88 6.25
CA GLU A 111 -7.63 -10.26 6.66
C GLU A 111 -6.34 -10.77 6.03
N THR A 112 -6.15 -10.51 4.73
CA THR A 112 -4.97 -10.95 4.00
C THR A 112 -4.50 -9.89 3.00
N ALA A 113 -3.18 -9.80 2.83
CA ALA A 113 -2.54 -9.04 1.77
C ALA A 113 -1.56 -9.96 1.04
N ALA A 114 -1.83 -10.24 -0.23
CA ALA A 114 -0.94 -11.01 -1.09
C ALA A 114 -0.28 -10.07 -2.10
N ILE A 115 1.04 -9.98 -2.06
CA ILE A 115 1.85 -9.20 -3.00
C ILE A 115 2.33 -10.15 -4.10
N LYS A 116 2.22 -9.70 -5.35
CA LYS A 116 2.75 -10.41 -6.52
C LYS A 116 3.94 -9.61 -7.04
N ASP A 117 5.07 -10.30 -7.15
CA ASP A 117 6.29 -9.84 -7.81
C ASP A 117 6.10 -9.73 -9.34
#